data_AF-A0A928V6Z5-F1
#
_entry.id   AF-A0A928V6Z5-F1
#
_cell.length_a   1.000
_cell.length_b   1.000
_cell.length_c   1.000
_cell.angle_alpha   90.00
_cell.angle_beta   90.00
_cell.angle_gamma   90.00
#
_symmetry.space_group_name_H-M   'P 1'
#
loop_
_entity.id
_entity.type
_entity.pdbx_description
1 polymer ?
#
loop_
_entity_poly.entity_id
_entity_poly.type
_entity_poly.pdbx_seq_one_letter_code
_entity_poly.pdbx_strand_id
1 'polypeptide(L)'
;MKALSLAPQLAGSPRPAYIAAPACKAFQVLNNIMSLSFILLSGCIVLFALQGYWKGFIRVLSQLCSLLAAYAATFLFIAPLANYLRENTSLHGMAVYPVAGLLIFIPVSMVVTLLFSLLDQHTRTAGKLSALSRLAGLLTGAVIGALVGILLVYGWTLFQDFRKTAETPDSPLAQLSRELVSKTGARLINLVQPDAALFAEGFLHSPVDNGKRLANVAQMPELKAFIADPQLSAMVREGDTEQIMADPLFQQIADHPDLQILLQQSGLTDKNSPPDKALANLMVDANRGMEKLYQDPQVQAIMKDAEFQRLIEQKAYWQLMNDPRFPALLQAFGEAVRASRAETEIEDAGGTQP
;
A
#
# COMPACT_ATOMS: atom_id res chain seq x y z
N MET A 1 58.34 69.23 9.02
CA MET A 1 58.08 69.51 10.45
C MET A 1 56.61 69.31 10.74
N LYS A 2 56.30 68.80 11.93
CA LYS A 2 54.98 68.41 12.50
C LYS A 2 54.40 67.05 12.08
N ALA A 3 54.70 66.11 12.96
CA ALA A 3 53.93 64.91 13.29
C ALA A 3 52.69 65.24 14.16
N LEU A 4 51.95 64.18 14.50
CA LEU A 4 50.75 64.04 15.37
C LEU A 4 49.40 64.32 14.66
N SER A 5 48.31 63.54 14.81
CA SER A 5 47.98 62.52 15.82
C SER A 5 46.66 61.78 15.48
N LEU A 6 46.63 60.47 15.76
CA LEU A 6 45.53 59.63 16.32
C LEU A 6 44.10 59.64 15.72
N ALA A 7 43.65 58.47 15.23
CA ALA A 7 42.62 57.63 15.90
C ALA A 7 42.36 56.32 15.10
N PRO A 8 42.32 55.13 15.73
CA PRO A 8 41.90 53.90 15.07
C PRO A 8 40.36 53.74 15.13
N GLN A 9 39.72 53.60 13.97
CA GLN A 9 38.32 53.16 13.89
C GLN A 9 38.21 51.72 14.39
N LEU A 10 37.55 51.55 15.53
CA LEU A 10 37.14 50.24 16.02
C LEU A 10 36.01 49.72 15.13
N ALA A 11 36.30 48.58 14.50
CA ALA A 11 35.40 47.82 13.67
C ALA A 11 34.12 47.43 14.44
N GLY A 12 32.97 47.88 13.92
CA GLY A 12 31.67 47.33 14.28
C GLY A 12 31.55 45.92 13.69
N SER A 13 31.75 44.91 14.52
CA SER A 13 31.41 43.52 14.19
C SER A 13 29.90 43.40 14.00
N PRO A 14 29.40 42.90 12.86
CA PRO A 14 27.98 42.61 12.69
C PRO A 14 27.58 41.49 13.66
N ARG A 15 26.57 41.75 14.50
CA ARG A 15 25.97 40.74 15.37
C ARG A 15 25.38 39.62 14.50
N PRO A 16 25.63 38.33 14.80
CA PRO A 16 24.98 37.25 14.09
C PRO A 16 23.47 37.31 14.34
N ALA A 17 22.70 37.40 13.26
CA ALA A 17 21.27 37.24 13.29
C ALA A 17 20.94 35.84 13.79
N TYR A 18 20.30 35.76 14.96
CA TYR A 18 19.75 34.51 15.49
C TYR A 18 18.74 33.96 14.49
N ILE A 19 19.13 32.89 13.79
CA ILE A 19 18.25 32.07 12.96
C ILE A 19 17.26 31.40 13.93
N ALA A 20 16.06 31.97 14.04
CA ALA A 20 14.98 31.39 14.82
C ALA A 20 14.64 30.01 14.24
N ALA A 21 14.76 29.00 15.11
CA ALA A 21 14.74 27.59 14.78
C ALA A 21 13.42 27.12 14.12
N PRO A 22 13.48 26.39 12.98
CA PRO A 22 12.32 25.66 12.46
C PRO A 22 11.85 24.51 13.37
N ALA A 23 12.66 24.13 14.37
CA ALA A 23 12.39 23.06 15.32
C ALA A 23 11.15 23.30 16.20
N CYS A 24 10.82 24.56 16.52
CA CYS A 24 9.70 24.85 17.43
C CYS A 24 8.32 24.64 16.76
N LYS A 25 8.19 24.94 15.47
CA LYS A 25 6.96 24.67 14.71
C LYS A 25 6.76 23.19 14.42
N ALA A 26 7.84 22.45 14.12
CA ALA A 26 7.77 21.01 13.93
C ALA A 26 7.30 20.28 15.20
N PHE A 27 7.81 20.68 16.38
CA PHE A 27 7.41 20.10 17.67
C PHE A 27 5.93 20.37 18.01
N GLN A 28 5.42 21.56 17.69
CA GLN A 28 4.03 21.94 17.96
C GLN A 28 3.03 21.20 17.05
N VAL A 29 3.40 20.94 15.80
CA VAL A 29 2.58 20.15 14.86
C VAL A 29 2.60 18.66 15.22
N LEU A 30 3.77 18.10 15.58
CA LEU A 30 3.91 16.74 16.11
C LEU A 30 3.05 16.52 17.36
N ASN A 31 3.03 17.47 18.29
CA ASN A 31 2.24 17.35 19.52
C ASN A 31 0.71 17.36 19.26
N ASN A 32 0.25 18.15 18.28
CA ASN A 32 -1.16 18.20 17.90
C ASN A 32 -1.62 16.93 17.14
N ILE A 33 -0.77 16.37 16.27
CA ILE A 33 -1.08 15.14 15.53
C ILE A 33 -1.03 13.92 16.46
N MET A 34 -0.04 13.88 17.36
CA MET A 34 0.05 12.87 18.42
C MET A 34 -1.20 12.93 19.32
N SER A 35 -1.67 14.12 19.66
CA SER A 35 -2.91 14.27 20.44
C SER A 35 -4.12 13.73 19.68
N LEU A 36 -4.30 14.02 18.39
CA LEU A 36 -5.50 13.62 17.65
C LEU A 36 -5.65 12.09 17.52
N SER A 37 -4.58 11.39 17.12
CA SER A 37 -4.62 9.92 16.96
C SER A 37 -4.79 9.21 18.30
N PHE A 38 -4.17 9.71 19.36
CA PHE A 38 -4.36 9.19 20.72
C PHE A 38 -5.77 9.49 21.25
N ILE A 39 -6.33 10.67 20.98
CA ILE A 39 -7.71 11.02 21.36
C ILE A 39 -8.72 10.12 20.63
N LEU A 40 -8.51 9.86 19.33
CA LEU A 40 -9.37 8.96 18.56
C LEU A 40 -9.32 7.53 19.10
N LEU A 41 -8.12 6.98 19.31
CA LEU A 41 -7.95 5.63 19.85
C LEU A 41 -8.51 5.51 21.26
N SER A 42 -8.13 6.43 22.16
CA SER A 42 -8.62 6.47 23.54
C SER A 42 -10.15 6.61 23.58
N GLY A 43 -10.71 7.51 22.78
CA GLY A 43 -12.15 7.71 22.65
C GLY A 43 -12.86 6.44 22.19
N CYS A 44 -12.34 5.75 21.17
CA CYS A 44 -12.88 4.47 20.72
C CYS A 44 -12.82 3.40 21.82
N ILE A 45 -11.68 3.22 22.48
CA ILE A 45 -11.54 2.23 23.56
C ILE A 45 -12.53 2.50 24.69
N VAL A 46 -12.61 3.76 25.15
CA VAL A 46 -13.49 4.15 26.25
C VAL A 46 -14.96 3.97 25.87
N LEU A 47 -15.38 4.43 24.68
CA LEU A 47 -16.76 4.29 24.21
C LEU A 47 -17.18 2.83 24.09
N PHE A 48 -16.33 1.97 23.53
CA PHE A 48 -16.65 0.55 23.37
C PHE A 48 -16.55 -0.23 24.70
N ALA A 49 -15.63 0.13 25.60
CA ALA A 49 -15.55 -0.43 26.95
C ALA A 49 -16.81 -0.08 27.77
N LEU A 50 -17.27 1.18 27.70
CA LEU A 50 -18.51 1.62 28.32
C LEU A 50 -19.72 0.92 27.71
N GLN A 51 -19.84 0.86 26.38
CA GLN A 51 -20.91 0.11 25.75
C GLN A 51 -20.91 -1.36 26.15
N GLY A 52 -19.73 -1.98 26.28
CA GLY A 52 -19.59 -3.38 26.68
C GLY A 52 -20.00 -3.64 28.13
N TYR A 53 -19.69 -2.72 29.04
CA TYR A 53 -20.14 -2.77 30.43
C TYR A 53 -21.67 -2.72 30.54
N TRP A 54 -22.33 -1.91 29.71
CA TRP A 54 -23.78 -1.67 29.78
C TRP A 54 -24.58 -2.77 29.08
N LYS A 55 -24.06 -3.31 27.97
CA LYS A 55 -24.76 -4.29 27.12
C LYS A 55 -24.55 -5.76 27.58
N GLY A 56 -23.51 -6.03 28.37
CA GLY A 56 -23.18 -7.35 28.90
C GLY A 56 -22.37 -8.22 27.91
N PHE A 57 -21.56 -9.14 28.44
CA PHE A 57 -20.59 -9.95 27.69
C PHE A 57 -21.16 -10.64 26.44
N ILE A 58 -22.31 -11.33 26.55
CA ILE A 58 -22.90 -12.11 25.44
C ILE A 58 -23.24 -11.21 24.24
N ARG A 59 -23.74 -10.00 24.51
CA ARG A 59 -24.11 -9.05 23.45
C ARG A 59 -22.88 -8.47 22.75
N VAL A 60 -21.79 -8.25 23.49
CA VAL A 60 -20.50 -7.82 22.93
C VAL A 60 -19.89 -8.95 22.08
N LEU A 61 -19.98 -10.19 22.55
CA LEU A 61 -19.49 -11.36 21.82
C LEU A 61 -20.28 -11.56 20.51
N SER A 62 -21.61 -11.41 20.52
CA SER A 62 -22.41 -11.46 19.30
C SER A 62 -22.04 -10.34 18.33
N GLN A 63 -21.69 -9.17 18.84
CA GLN A 63 -21.26 -8.04 18.01
C GLN A 63 -19.91 -8.32 17.36
N LEU A 64 -18.98 -8.96 18.07
CA LEU A 64 -17.71 -9.42 17.50
C LEU A 64 -17.92 -10.47 16.41
N CYS A 65 -18.77 -11.48 16.67
CA CYS A 65 -19.14 -12.47 15.66
C CYS A 65 -19.80 -11.81 14.43
N SER A 66 -20.65 -10.79 14.63
CA SER A 66 -21.26 -10.04 13.53
C SER A 66 -20.23 -9.27 12.71
N LEU A 67 -19.22 -8.70 13.36
CA LEU A 67 -18.15 -7.95 12.70
C LEU A 67 -17.30 -8.89 11.84
N LEU A 68 -16.92 -10.05 12.38
CA LEU A 68 -16.15 -11.06 11.67
C LEU A 68 -16.93 -11.64 10.50
N ALA A 69 -18.22 -11.96 10.70
CA ALA A 69 -19.09 -12.46 9.65
C ALA A 69 -19.31 -11.41 8.55
N ALA A 70 -19.55 -10.15 8.90
CA ALA A 70 -19.70 -9.06 7.94
C ALA A 70 -18.42 -8.79 7.16
N TYR A 71 -17.26 -8.85 7.83
CA TYR A 71 -15.96 -8.72 7.18
C TYR A 71 -15.70 -9.85 6.18
N ALA A 72 -15.91 -11.11 6.60
CA ALA A 72 -15.75 -12.28 5.73
C ALA A 72 -16.71 -12.23 4.53
N ALA A 73 -17.99 -11.89 4.77
CA ALA A 73 -18.96 -11.72 3.70
C ALA A 73 -18.57 -10.58 2.74
N THR A 74 -18.12 -9.45 3.27
CA THR A 74 -17.64 -8.35 2.43
C THR A 74 -16.54 -8.83 1.51
N PHE A 75 -15.54 -9.52 2.05
CA PHE A 75 -14.43 -10.01 1.25
C PHE A 75 -14.85 -11.00 0.15
N LEU A 76 -15.77 -11.92 0.45
CA LEU A 76 -16.27 -12.90 -0.51
C LEU A 76 -17.18 -12.30 -1.60
N PHE A 77 -17.98 -11.28 -1.25
CA PHE A 77 -19.03 -10.76 -2.12
C PHE A 77 -18.73 -9.37 -2.72
N ILE A 78 -17.62 -8.73 -2.35
CA ILE A 78 -17.29 -7.38 -2.85
C ILE A 78 -17.11 -7.36 -4.36
N ALA A 79 -16.45 -8.37 -4.96
CA ALA A 79 -16.22 -8.45 -6.40
C ALA A 79 -17.53 -8.58 -7.21
N PRO A 80 -18.42 -9.56 -6.93
CA PRO A 80 -19.68 -9.66 -7.68
C PRO A 80 -20.59 -8.44 -7.46
N LEU A 81 -20.63 -7.87 -6.25
CA LEU A 81 -21.43 -6.67 -6.02
C LEU A 81 -20.86 -5.43 -6.69
N ALA A 82 -19.52 -5.27 -6.72
CA ALA A 82 -18.85 -4.19 -7.43
C ALA A 82 -19.14 -4.24 -8.95
N ASN A 83 -19.23 -5.42 -9.54
CA ASN A 83 -19.62 -5.59 -10.94
C ASN A 83 -21.08 -5.17 -11.16
N TYR A 84 -21.98 -5.66 -10.31
CA TYR A 84 -23.39 -5.30 -10.36
C TYR A 84 -23.62 -3.79 -10.19
N LEU A 85 -22.89 -3.13 -9.30
CA LEU A 85 -22.97 -1.68 -9.11
C LEU A 85 -22.44 -0.92 -10.33
N ARG A 86 -21.37 -1.38 -10.97
CA ARG A 86 -20.84 -0.74 -12.20
C ARG A 86 -21.81 -0.79 -13.36
N GLU A 87 -22.61 -1.87 -13.46
CA GLU A 87 -23.61 -2.03 -14.53
C GLU A 87 -24.86 -1.17 -14.29
N ASN A 88 -25.25 -0.99 -13.03
CA ASN A 88 -26.53 -0.34 -12.68
C ASN A 88 -26.38 1.09 -12.16
N THR A 89 -25.17 1.56 -11.91
CA THR A 89 -24.89 2.90 -11.38
C THR A 89 -23.75 3.55 -12.15
N SER A 90 -23.71 4.88 -12.16
CA SER A 90 -22.61 5.68 -12.73
C SER A 90 -21.36 5.72 -11.84
N LEU A 91 -21.27 4.83 -10.83
CA LEU A 91 -20.08 4.69 -10.01
C LEU A 91 -19.04 3.88 -10.78
N HIS A 92 -18.11 4.60 -11.39
CA HIS A 92 -16.98 4.00 -12.09
C HIS A 92 -15.71 4.03 -11.23
N GLY A 93 -14.81 3.10 -11.50
CA GLY A 93 -13.49 3.01 -10.88
C GLY A 93 -13.42 2.38 -9.49
N MET A 94 -12.31 2.66 -8.80
CA MET A 94 -11.97 2.09 -7.49
C MET A 94 -12.93 2.52 -6.38
N ALA A 95 -13.65 3.64 -6.56
CA ALA A 95 -14.66 4.09 -5.60
C ALA A 95 -15.84 3.11 -5.45
N VAL A 96 -16.07 2.23 -6.44
CA VAL A 96 -17.14 1.24 -6.36
C VAL A 96 -16.89 0.20 -5.28
N TYR A 97 -15.62 -0.15 -5.01
CA TYR A 97 -15.25 -1.16 -4.01
C TYR A 97 -15.58 -0.76 -2.57
N PRO A 98 -15.21 0.43 -2.05
CA PRO A 98 -15.62 0.83 -0.70
C PRO A 98 -17.13 0.98 -0.59
N VAL A 99 -17.82 1.44 -1.64
CA VAL A 99 -19.30 1.50 -1.65
C VAL A 99 -19.92 0.11 -1.59
N ALA A 100 -19.45 -0.82 -2.43
CA ALA A 100 -19.86 -2.22 -2.41
C ALA A 100 -19.58 -2.87 -1.04
N GLY A 101 -18.40 -2.59 -0.48
CA GLY A 101 -18.01 -3.07 0.83
C GLY A 101 -18.97 -2.60 1.93
N LEU A 102 -19.31 -1.31 1.97
CA LEU A 102 -20.28 -0.76 2.91
C LEU A 102 -21.68 -1.36 2.72
N LEU A 103 -22.11 -1.52 1.46
CA LEU A 103 -23.41 -2.12 1.11
C LEU A 103 -23.54 -3.59 1.52
N ILE A 104 -22.44 -4.33 1.63
CA ILE A 104 -22.44 -5.71 2.16
C ILE A 104 -22.31 -5.69 3.68
N PHE A 105 -21.37 -4.91 4.18
CA PHE A 105 -20.99 -4.91 5.59
C PHE A 105 -22.16 -4.49 6.49
N ILE A 106 -22.89 -3.44 6.15
CA ILE A 106 -23.99 -2.92 6.98
C ILE A 106 -25.15 -3.93 7.08
N PRO A 107 -25.71 -4.45 5.96
CA PRO A 107 -26.79 -5.43 6.05
C PRO A 107 -26.37 -6.74 6.72
N VAL A 108 -25.18 -7.26 6.41
CA VAL A 108 -24.72 -8.52 7.00
C VAL A 108 -24.50 -8.36 8.51
N SER A 109 -23.83 -7.29 8.94
CA SER A 109 -23.64 -7.03 10.38
C SER A 109 -24.98 -6.85 11.09
N MET A 110 -25.96 -6.19 10.46
CA MET A 110 -27.31 -6.03 10.99
C MET A 110 -28.05 -7.37 11.11
N VAL A 111 -28.03 -8.21 10.08
CA VAL A 111 -28.67 -9.53 10.07
C VAL A 111 -28.06 -10.45 11.14
N VAL A 112 -26.73 -10.53 11.22
CA VAL A 112 -26.05 -11.39 12.21
C VAL A 112 -26.33 -10.90 13.62
N THR A 113 -26.29 -9.58 13.86
CA THR A 113 -26.63 -8.99 15.16
C THR A 113 -28.09 -9.29 15.54
N LEU A 114 -29.01 -9.22 14.58
CA LEU A 114 -30.42 -9.53 14.80
C LEU A 114 -30.62 -11.01 15.15
N LEU A 115 -29.97 -11.92 14.43
CA LEU A 115 -30.03 -13.36 14.69
C LEU A 115 -29.58 -13.70 16.11
N PHE A 116 -28.44 -13.17 16.55
CA PHE A 116 -27.97 -13.38 17.92
C PHE A 116 -28.87 -12.71 18.97
N SER A 117 -29.45 -11.55 18.66
CA SER A 117 -30.39 -10.88 19.56
C SER A 117 -31.67 -11.69 19.76
N LEU A 118 -32.18 -12.33 18.71
CA LEU A 118 -33.33 -13.24 18.78
C LEU A 118 -33.00 -14.50 19.58
N LEU A 119 -31.80 -15.05 19.43
CA LEU A 119 -31.32 -16.19 20.20
C LEU A 119 -31.18 -15.88 21.70
N ASP A 120 -30.63 -14.70 22.02
CA ASP A 120 -30.47 -14.22 23.40
C ASP A 120 -31.83 -13.94 24.05
N GLN A 121 -32.81 -13.44 23.29
CA GLN A 121 -34.16 -13.24 23.76
C GLN A 121 -34.85 -14.55 24.15
N HIS A 122 -34.59 -15.64 23.42
CA HIS A 122 -35.22 -16.93 23.70
C HIS A 122 -34.55 -17.69 24.86
N THR A 123 -33.31 -17.35 25.21
CA THR A 123 -32.51 -18.06 26.23
C THR A 123 -32.44 -17.33 27.56
N ARG A 124 -32.82 -16.05 27.64
CA ARG A 124 -32.81 -15.29 28.89
C ARG A 124 -34.07 -15.53 29.73
N THR A 125 -34.01 -16.55 30.57
CA THR A 125 -34.79 -16.61 31.81
C THR A 125 -34.25 -15.54 32.76
N ALA A 126 -35.12 -14.67 33.26
CA ALA A 126 -34.79 -13.44 34.00
C ALA A 126 -33.87 -13.66 35.22
N GLY A 127 -32.56 -13.42 35.04
CA GLY A 127 -31.57 -13.37 36.12
C GLY A 127 -30.81 -12.05 36.08
N LYS A 128 -30.67 -11.37 37.23
CA LYS A 128 -29.88 -10.13 37.38
C LYS A 128 -28.44 -10.39 36.90
N LEU A 129 -27.97 -9.59 35.94
CA LEU A 129 -26.61 -9.65 35.39
C LEU A 129 -25.57 -9.60 36.51
N SER A 130 -24.80 -10.68 36.67
CA SER A 130 -23.69 -10.76 37.64
C SER A 130 -22.64 -9.69 37.38
N ALA A 131 -22.04 -9.11 38.43
CA ALA A 131 -20.96 -8.14 38.31
C ALA A 131 -19.79 -8.65 37.44
N LEU A 132 -19.55 -9.96 37.45
CA LEU A 132 -18.55 -10.62 36.61
C LEU A 132 -18.86 -10.50 35.11
N SER A 133 -20.14 -10.56 34.71
CA SER A 133 -20.56 -10.42 33.31
C SER A 133 -20.38 -9.00 32.76
N ARG A 134 -20.45 -7.99 33.65
CA ARG A 134 -20.22 -6.58 33.31
C ARG A 134 -18.72 -6.30 33.17
N LEU A 135 -17.89 -6.88 34.05
CA LEU A 135 -16.44 -6.80 33.95
C LEU A 135 -15.93 -7.47 32.66
N ALA A 136 -16.44 -8.66 32.35
CA ALA A 136 -16.13 -9.35 31.09
C ALA A 136 -16.56 -8.53 29.88
N GLY A 137 -17.76 -7.94 29.90
CA GLY A 137 -18.22 -7.03 28.84
C GLY A 137 -17.33 -5.80 28.67
N LEU A 138 -16.82 -5.22 29.76
CA LEU A 138 -15.89 -4.09 29.72
C LEU A 138 -14.55 -4.46 29.06
N LEU A 139 -13.96 -5.60 29.47
CA LEU A 139 -12.69 -6.06 28.90
C LEU A 139 -12.83 -6.40 27.41
N THR A 140 -13.87 -7.15 27.02
CA THR A 140 -14.10 -7.48 25.62
C THR A 140 -14.41 -6.22 24.80
N GLY A 141 -15.18 -5.28 25.35
CA GLY A 141 -15.45 -3.99 24.72
C GLY A 141 -14.19 -3.16 24.50
N ALA A 142 -13.28 -3.12 25.48
CA ALA A 142 -12.00 -2.42 25.36
C ALA A 142 -11.12 -3.00 24.26
N VAL A 143 -11.03 -4.33 24.15
CA VAL A 143 -10.28 -5.02 23.08
C VAL A 143 -10.84 -4.68 21.70
N ILE A 144 -12.17 -4.73 21.55
CA ILE A 144 -12.82 -4.40 20.27
C ILE A 144 -12.62 -2.92 19.94
N GLY A 145 -12.79 -2.03 20.91
CA GLY A 145 -12.55 -0.60 20.74
C GLY A 145 -11.10 -0.31 20.34
N ALA A 146 -10.13 -1.05 20.86
CA ALA A 146 -8.74 -0.95 20.48
C ALA A 146 -8.53 -1.39 19.03
N LEU A 147 -9.06 -2.55 18.62
CA LEU A 147 -8.96 -3.04 17.25
C LEU A 147 -9.59 -2.06 16.25
N VAL A 148 -10.82 -1.61 16.50
CA VAL A 148 -11.52 -0.65 15.65
C VAL A 148 -10.81 0.71 15.63
N GLY A 149 -10.32 1.17 16.78
CA GLY A 149 -9.58 2.42 16.89
C GLY A 149 -8.26 2.38 16.11
N ILE A 150 -7.51 1.27 16.17
CA ILE A 150 -6.30 1.06 15.36
C ILE A 150 -6.64 1.13 13.86
N LEU A 151 -7.73 0.47 13.44
CA LEU A 151 -8.16 0.47 12.04
C LEU A 151 -8.56 1.88 11.56
N LEU A 152 -9.27 2.64 12.40
CA LEU A 152 -9.65 4.02 12.12
C LEU A 152 -8.45 4.95 12.03
N VAL A 153 -7.49 4.84 12.96
CA VAL A 153 -6.25 5.63 12.92
C VAL A 153 -5.47 5.32 11.65
N TYR A 154 -5.32 4.04 11.30
CA TYR A 154 -4.66 3.62 10.06
C TYR A 154 -5.36 4.19 8.82
N GLY A 155 -6.67 4.01 8.71
CA GLY A 155 -7.45 4.54 7.58
C GLY A 155 -7.37 6.07 7.48
N TRP A 156 -7.36 6.77 8.60
CA TRP A 156 -7.18 8.23 8.65
C TRP A 156 -5.79 8.66 8.20
N THR A 157 -4.73 7.93 8.59
CA THR A 157 -3.37 8.21 8.14
C THR A 157 -3.21 7.99 6.64
N LEU A 158 -3.70 6.86 6.11
CA LEU A 158 -3.71 6.61 4.67
C LEU A 158 -4.47 7.72 3.93
N PHE A 159 -5.64 8.10 4.41
CA PHE A 159 -6.43 9.16 3.80
C PHE A 159 -5.69 10.51 3.77
N GLN A 160 -4.93 10.83 4.81
CA GLN A 160 -4.09 12.03 4.83
C GLN A 160 -2.91 11.93 3.87
N ASP A 161 -2.23 10.79 3.83
CA ASP A 161 -1.12 10.51 2.92
C ASP A 161 -1.58 10.63 1.46
N PHE A 162 -2.79 10.15 1.14
CA PHE A 162 -3.39 10.33 -0.19
C PHE A 162 -3.76 11.79 -0.50
N ARG A 163 -4.06 12.61 0.51
CA ARG A 163 -4.42 14.03 0.31
C ARG A 163 -3.23 14.98 0.31
N LYS A 164 -2.08 14.60 0.85
CA LYS A 164 -0.90 15.45 0.99
C LYS A 164 0.33 14.75 0.44
N THR A 165 0.93 15.32 -0.60
CA THR A 165 2.23 14.90 -1.17
C THR A 165 3.44 15.20 -0.28
N ALA A 166 3.25 15.63 0.98
CA ALA A 166 4.32 16.07 1.86
C ALA A 166 4.38 15.20 3.12
N GLU A 167 5.56 14.65 3.37
CA GLU A 167 5.88 13.77 4.50
C GLU A 167 5.49 14.39 5.83
N THR A 168 4.44 13.86 6.48
CA THR A 168 4.20 14.13 7.89
C THR A 168 5.00 13.13 8.73
N PRO A 169 5.69 13.58 9.80
CA PRO A 169 6.39 12.69 10.71
C PRO A 169 5.44 11.62 11.28
N ASP A 170 5.81 10.36 11.10
CA ASP A 170 5.00 9.22 11.50
C ASP A 170 4.81 9.17 13.02
N SER A 171 3.55 9.11 13.46
CA SER A 171 3.26 8.87 14.88
C SER A 171 3.59 7.41 15.25
N PRO A 172 4.08 7.13 16.48
CA PRO A 172 4.39 5.76 16.93
C PRO A 172 3.19 4.80 16.81
N LEU A 173 1.98 5.33 17.01
CA LEU A 173 0.74 4.58 16.86
C LEU A 173 0.43 4.23 15.40
N ALA A 174 0.76 5.13 14.46
CA ALA A 174 0.63 4.88 13.04
C ALA A 174 1.58 3.76 12.58
N GLN A 175 2.83 3.77 13.07
CA GLN A 175 3.81 2.71 12.79
C GLN A 175 3.32 1.34 13.28
N LEU A 176 2.84 1.26 14.52
CA LEU A 176 2.26 0.03 15.08
C LEU A 176 1.03 -0.45 14.28
N SER A 177 0.16 0.47 13.88
CA SER A 177 -1.02 0.12 13.07
C SER A 177 -0.64 -0.41 11.68
N ARG A 178 0.36 0.20 11.03
CA ARG A 178 0.92 -0.25 9.76
C ARG A 178 1.51 -1.65 9.86
N GLU A 179 2.33 -1.90 10.88
CA GLU A 179 2.97 -3.20 11.08
C GLU A 179 1.95 -4.32 11.33
N LEU A 180 0.91 -4.03 12.12
CA LEU A 180 -0.11 -5.02 12.45
C LEU A 180 -1.01 -5.32 11.24
N VAL A 181 -1.41 -4.29 10.49
CA VAL A 181 -2.21 -4.45 9.26
C VAL A 181 -1.38 -5.10 8.16
N SER A 182 -0.10 -4.78 8.02
CA SER A 182 0.77 -5.37 7.00
C SER A 182 1.03 -6.85 7.23
N LYS A 183 1.40 -7.25 8.47
CA LYS A 183 1.61 -8.66 8.83
C LYS A 183 0.33 -9.50 8.68
N THR A 184 -0.83 -8.91 8.97
CA THR A 184 -2.11 -9.63 8.88
C THR A 184 -2.63 -9.66 7.44
N GLY A 185 -2.47 -8.56 6.70
CA GLY A 185 -2.85 -8.44 5.29
C GLY A 185 -2.05 -9.37 4.38
N ALA A 186 -0.73 -9.45 4.57
CA ALA A 186 0.12 -10.38 3.81
C ALA A 186 -0.30 -11.84 3.98
N ARG A 187 -0.65 -12.25 5.21
CA ARG A 187 -1.15 -13.62 5.48
C ARG A 187 -2.50 -13.89 4.84
N LEU A 188 -3.43 -12.93 4.90
CA LEU A 188 -4.76 -13.09 4.34
C LEU A 188 -4.76 -13.12 2.81
N ILE A 189 -3.88 -12.36 2.16
CA ILE A 189 -3.77 -12.33 0.70
C ILE A 189 -3.13 -13.61 0.16
N ASN A 190 -2.11 -14.14 0.85
CA ASN A 190 -1.51 -15.44 0.51
C ASN A 190 -2.53 -16.61 0.59
N LEU A 191 -3.57 -16.46 1.43
CA LEU A 191 -4.66 -17.43 1.57
C LEU A 191 -5.73 -17.34 0.47
N VAL A 192 -5.85 -16.21 -0.23
CA VAL A 192 -6.98 -15.94 -1.14
C VAL A 192 -6.53 -15.86 -2.60
N GLN A 193 -5.37 -15.26 -2.87
CA GLN A 193 -4.82 -15.11 -4.21
C GLN A 193 -3.32 -15.39 -4.17
N PRO A 194 -2.90 -16.66 -4.32
CA PRO A 194 -1.49 -17.00 -4.46
C PRO A 194 -0.83 -16.29 -5.67
N ASP A 195 -1.61 -15.92 -6.68
CA ASP A 195 -1.11 -15.36 -7.95
C ASP A 195 -0.86 -13.84 -7.91
N ALA A 196 -1.42 -13.12 -6.92
CA ALA A 196 -1.10 -11.71 -6.65
C ALA A 196 0.15 -11.54 -5.78
N ALA A 197 0.71 -12.64 -5.26
CA ALA A 197 1.71 -12.65 -4.19
C ALA A 197 3.06 -12.06 -4.60
N LEU A 198 3.46 -12.17 -5.87
CA LEU A 198 4.80 -11.73 -6.32
C LEU A 198 5.03 -10.24 -6.02
N PHE A 199 4.13 -9.34 -6.40
CA PHE A 199 4.27 -7.93 -6.02
C PHE A 199 3.63 -7.62 -4.66
N ALA A 200 2.55 -8.31 -4.29
CA ALA A 200 1.79 -7.96 -3.10
C ALA A 200 2.55 -8.25 -1.81
N GLU A 201 3.23 -9.39 -1.67
CA GLU A 201 3.85 -9.76 -0.39
C GLU A 201 4.91 -8.75 0.05
N GLY A 202 5.86 -8.42 -0.84
CA GLY A 202 6.88 -7.41 -0.60
C GLY A 202 6.34 -6.00 -0.42
N PHE A 203 5.41 -5.59 -1.29
CA PHE A 203 4.86 -4.24 -1.26
C PHE A 203 3.98 -3.97 -0.03
N LEU A 204 3.22 -4.98 0.42
CA LEU A 204 2.29 -4.84 1.54
C LEU A 204 2.99 -4.71 2.89
N HIS A 205 4.23 -5.18 3.03
CA HIS A 205 4.98 -5.05 4.28
C HIS A 205 5.27 -3.59 4.65
N SER A 206 5.51 -2.73 3.65
CA SER A 206 5.80 -1.30 3.84
C SER A 206 5.36 -0.49 2.62
N PRO A 207 4.04 -0.35 2.36
CA PRO A 207 3.53 0.20 1.09
C PRO A 207 3.95 1.66 0.86
N VAL A 208 4.06 2.44 1.94
CA VAL A 208 4.50 3.85 1.86
C VAL A 208 5.99 3.92 1.53
N ASP A 209 6.83 3.16 2.23
CA ASP A 209 8.27 3.17 1.98
C ASP A 209 8.60 2.60 0.62
N ASN A 210 7.96 1.50 0.20
CA ASN A 210 8.14 0.90 -1.12
C ASN A 210 7.62 1.80 -2.23
N GLY A 211 6.53 2.54 -1.99
CA GLY A 211 6.07 3.60 -2.88
C GLY A 211 7.09 4.72 -3.06
N LYS A 212 7.73 5.18 -1.97
CA LYS A 212 8.81 6.18 -2.03
C LYS A 212 10.05 5.65 -2.75
N ARG A 213 10.50 4.43 -2.43
CA ARG A 213 11.63 3.78 -3.10
C ARG A 213 11.39 3.63 -4.59
N LEU A 214 10.19 3.19 -4.97
CA LEU A 214 9.80 3.08 -6.38
C LEU A 214 9.81 4.44 -7.06
N ALA A 215 9.30 5.49 -6.39
CA ALA A 215 9.35 6.85 -6.91
C ALA A 215 10.78 7.37 -7.07
N ASN A 216 11.68 7.06 -6.13
CA ASN A 216 13.11 7.41 -6.23
C ASN A 216 13.76 6.70 -7.41
N VAL A 217 13.57 5.38 -7.53
CA VAL A 217 14.09 4.55 -8.63
C VAL A 217 13.59 5.08 -9.98
N ALA A 218 12.29 5.35 -10.12
CA ALA A 218 11.71 5.91 -11.34
C ALA A 218 12.26 7.30 -11.71
N GLN A 219 12.80 8.03 -10.73
CA GLN A 219 13.37 9.36 -10.94
C GLN A 219 14.88 9.35 -11.19
N MET A 220 15.57 8.22 -10.98
CA MET A 220 17.02 8.07 -11.18
C MET A 220 17.45 8.53 -12.58
N PRO A 221 18.44 9.43 -12.69
CA PRO A 221 19.03 9.82 -13.97
C PRO A 221 19.57 8.63 -14.75
N GLU A 222 20.18 7.68 -14.07
CA GLU A 222 20.82 6.49 -14.63
C GLU A 222 19.78 5.58 -15.29
N LEU A 223 18.65 5.35 -14.60
CA LEU A 223 17.54 4.58 -15.15
C LEU A 223 16.94 5.25 -16.40
N LYS A 224 16.80 6.58 -16.39
CA LYS A 224 16.31 7.33 -17.56
C LYS A 224 17.29 7.26 -18.72
N ALA A 225 18.59 7.34 -18.44
CA ALA A 225 19.62 7.17 -19.46
C ALA A 225 19.58 5.75 -20.03
N PHE A 226 19.41 4.73 -19.18
CA PHE A 226 19.31 3.33 -19.60
C PHE A 226 18.14 3.09 -20.54
N ILE A 227 16.95 3.61 -20.18
CA ILE A 227 15.74 3.50 -21.03
C ILE A 227 15.92 4.24 -22.37
N ALA A 228 16.72 5.31 -22.39
CA ALA A 228 16.98 6.09 -23.59
C ALA A 228 18.12 5.53 -24.45
N ASP A 229 18.89 4.55 -23.96
CA ASP A 229 20.07 4.02 -24.64
C ASP A 229 19.68 2.93 -25.68
N PRO A 230 19.95 3.15 -26.98
CA PRO A 230 19.62 2.19 -28.03
C PRO A 230 20.43 0.88 -27.96
N GLN A 231 21.67 0.92 -27.47
CA GLN A 231 22.54 -0.25 -27.39
C GLN A 231 22.07 -1.17 -26.27
N LEU A 232 21.78 -0.61 -25.09
CA LEU A 232 21.20 -1.37 -23.98
C LEU A 232 19.82 -1.92 -24.31
N SER A 233 18.99 -1.14 -24.99
CA SER A 233 17.71 -1.63 -25.51
C SER A 233 17.86 -2.83 -26.45
N ALA A 234 18.93 -2.86 -27.25
CA ALA A 234 19.24 -4.00 -28.12
C ALA A 234 19.71 -5.22 -27.29
N MET A 235 20.61 -5.03 -26.33
CA MET A 235 21.07 -6.10 -25.43
C MET A 235 19.91 -6.75 -24.66
N VAL A 236 19.01 -5.94 -24.10
CA VAL A 236 17.81 -6.41 -23.38
C VAL A 236 16.87 -7.18 -24.31
N ARG A 237 16.74 -6.76 -25.57
CA ARG A 237 15.92 -7.46 -26.58
C ARG A 237 16.53 -8.79 -27.01
N GLU A 238 17.83 -8.81 -27.22
CA GLU A 238 18.60 -10.00 -27.57
C GLU A 238 18.66 -10.99 -26.40
N GLY A 239 18.45 -10.51 -25.17
CA GLY A 239 18.48 -11.33 -23.96
C GLY A 239 19.90 -11.67 -23.51
N ASP A 240 20.90 -10.91 -23.94
CA ASP A 240 22.29 -11.13 -23.55
C ASP A 240 22.56 -10.57 -22.14
N THR A 241 22.19 -11.37 -21.14
CA THR A 241 22.31 -11.00 -19.72
C THR A 241 23.76 -10.76 -19.30
N GLU A 242 24.74 -11.41 -19.92
CA GLU A 242 26.16 -11.20 -19.61
C GLU A 242 26.63 -9.82 -20.07
N GLN A 243 26.26 -9.41 -21.29
CA GLN A 243 26.57 -8.06 -21.80
C GLN A 243 25.83 -6.97 -21.01
N ILE A 244 24.57 -7.20 -20.62
CA ILE A 244 23.81 -6.28 -19.76
C ILE A 244 24.55 -6.07 -18.43
N MET A 245 24.99 -7.15 -17.78
CA MET A 245 25.70 -7.07 -16.50
C MET A 245 27.09 -6.43 -16.61
N ALA A 246 27.73 -6.54 -17.78
CA ALA A 246 29.02 -5.90 -18.04
C ALA A 246 28.90 -4.39 -18.32
N ASP A 247 27.70 -3.90 -18.60
CA ASP A 247 27.48 -2.49 -18.93
C ASP A 247 27.63 -1.56 -17.69
N PRO A 248 28.42 -0.47 -17.78
CA PRO A 248 28.63 0.44 -16.64
C PRO A 248 27.36 1.17 -16.17
N LEU A 249 26.42 1.46 -17.06
CA LEU A 249 25.17 2.15 -16.72
C LEU A 249 24.21 1.18 -16.01
N PHE A 250 24.17 -0.07 -16.44
CA PHE A 250 23.45 -1.12 -15.72
C PHE A 250 24.01 -1.33 -14.30
N GLN A 251 25.33 -1.38 -14.13
CA GLN A 251 25.95 -1.53 -12.80
C GLN A 251 25.54 -0.40 -11.84
N GLN A 252 25.51 0.84 -12.31
CA GLN A 252 25.05 1.98 -11.50
C GLN A 252 23.59 1.84 -11.05
N ILE A 253 22.73 1.25 -11.89
CA ILE A 253 21.34 0.99 -11.53
C ILE A 253 21.25 -0.16 -10.53
N ALA A 254 21.94 -1.27 -10.79
CA ALA A 254 21.96 -2.46 -9.94
C ALA A 254 22.51 -2.19 -8.53
N ASP A 255 23.47 -1.27 -8.42
CA ASP A 255 24.09 -0.87 -7.15
C ASP A 255 23.23 0.12 -6.34
N HIS A 256 22.10 0.58 -6.89
CA HIS A 256 21.27 1.56 -6.19
C HIS A 256 20.57 0.93 -4.96
N PRO A 257 20.69 1.54 -3.77
CA PRO A 257 20.21 0.92 -2.52
C PRO A 257 18.70 0.70 -2.50
N ASP A 258 17.92 1.64 -3.06
CA ASP A 258 16.46 1.47 -3.12
C ASP A 258 16.04 0.32 -4.03
N LEU A 259 16.81 0.06 -5.10
CA LEU A 259 16.50 -1.03 -6.03
C LEU A 259 16.83 -2.38 -5.41
N GLN A 260 17.98 -2.50 -4.74
CA GLN A 260 18.36 -3.73 -4.04
C GLN A 260 17.32 -4.13 -2.99
N ILE A 261 16.80 -3.16 -2.23
CA ILE A 261 15.75 -3.41 -1.24
C ILE A 261 14.45 -3.87 -1.93
N LEU A 262 14.04 -3.23 -3.02
CA LEU A 262 12.85 -3.61 -3.77
C LEU A 262 12.97 -5.02 -4.36
N LEU A 263 14.14 -5.37 -4.93
CA LEU A 263 14.39 -6.70 -5.48
C LEU A 263 14.33 -7.77 -4.40
N GLN A 264 15.01 -7.57 -3.27
CA GLN A 264 14.98 -8.51 -2.14
C GLN A 264 13.58 -8.72 -1.57
N GLN A 265 12.74 -7.69 -1.58
CA GLN A 265 11.38 -7.76 -1.03
C GLN A 265 10.35 -8.29 -2.01
N SER A 266 10.55 -8.12 -3.32
CA SER A 266 9.56 -8.50 -4.34
C SER A 266 9.45 -9.99 -4.58
N GLY A 267 10.36 -10.82 -4.07
CA GLY A 267 10.34 -12.27 -4.34
C GLY A 267 10.46 -12.63 -5.84
N LEU A 268 10.73 -11.66 -6.72
CA LEU A 268 10.87 -11.85 -8.16
C LEU A 268 12.19 -12.51 -8.52
N THR A 269 13.18 -12.37 -7.64
CA THR A 269 14.52 -12.92 -7.77
C THR A 269 14.61 -14.30 -7.16
N ASP A 270 15.24 -15.25 -7.85
CA ASP A 270 15.67 -16.50 -7.22
C ASP A 270 16.60 -16.19 -6.05
N LYS A 271 16.34 -16.78 -4.88
CA LYS A 271 17.13 -16.55 -3.65
C LYS A 271 18.60 -16.92 -3.80
N ASN A 272 18.92 -17.75 -4.81
CA ASN A 272 20.27 -18.23 -5.07
C ASN A 272 21.00 -17.43 -6.16
N SER A 273 20.33 -16.50 -6.83
CA SER A 273 20.95 -15.70 -7.88
C SER A 273 21.55 -14.40 -7.33
N PRO A 274 22.74 -13.99 -7.80
CA PRO A 274 23.27 -12.66 -7.52
C PRO A 274 22.25 -11.55 -7.86
N PRO A 275 22.13 -10.47 -7.06
CA PRO A 275 21.10 -9.44 -7.25
C PRO A 275 21.12 -8.75 -8.62
N ASP A 276 22.31 -8.53 -9.16
CA ASP A 276 22.59 -7.98 -10.48
C ASP A 276 22.13 -8.93 -11.60
N LYS A 277 22.45 -10.22 -11.52
CA LYS A 277 21.96 -11.23 -12.46
C LYS A 277 20.45 -11.35 -12.42
N ALA A 278 19.87 -11.33 -11.23
CA ALA A 278 18.42 -11.40 -11.06
C ALA A 278 17.70 -10.18 -11.65
N LEU A 279 18.30 -8.99 -11.51
CA LEU A 279 17.81 -7.77 -12.16
C LEU A 279 17.92 -7.83 -13.68
N ALA A 280 19.06 -8.30 -14.22
CA ALA A 280 19.26 -8.44 -15.66
C ALA A 280 18.22 -9.38 -16.27
N ASN A 281 18.02 -10.55 -15.66
CA ASN A 281 16.98 -11.50 -16.06
C ASN A 281 15.58 -10.87 -16.02
N LEU A 282 15.27 -10.15 -14.93
CA LEU A 282 13.99 -9.46 -14.80
C LEU A 282 13.76 -8.43 -15.92
N MET A 283 14.80 -7.70 -16.33
CA MET A 283 14.71 -6.74 -17.43
C MET A 283 14.45 -7.43 -18.77
N VAL A 284 15.14 -8.54 -19.05
CA VAL A 284 14.93 -9.35 -20.27
C VAL A 284 13.52 -9.92 -20.29
N ASP A 285 13.07 -10.52 -19.19
CA ASP A 285 11.72 -11.08 -19.04
C ASP A 285 10.65 -10.00 -19.19
N ALA A 286 10.85 -8.84 -18.57
CA ALA A 286 9.95 -7.71 -18.68
C ALA A 286 9.90 -7.17 -20.11
N ASN A 287 11.02 -7.11 -20.83
CA ASN A 287 11.05 -6.69 -22.23
C ASN A 287 10.32 -7.68 -23.14
N ARG A 288 10.59 -8.98 -23.03
CA ARG A 288 9.86 -10.03 -23.78
C ARG A 288 8.37 -9.98 -23.48
N GLY A 289 8.01 -9.84 -22.20
CA GLY A 289 6.63 -9.63 -21.77
C GLY A 289 6.00 -8.38 -22.38
N MET A 290 6.74 -7.27 -22.44
CA MET A 290 6.29 -6.03 -23.06
C MET A 290 6.09 -6.17 -24.58
N GLU A 291 6.97 -6.89 -25.28
CA GLU A 291 6.84 -7.15 -26.71
C GLU A 291 5.59 -7.99 -27.00
N LYS A 292 5.34 -9.04 -26.23
CA LYS A 292 4.10 -9.82 -26.29
C LYS A 292 2.87 -8.95 -26.00
N LEU A 293 2.98 -8.08 -24.99
CA LEU A 293 1.92 -7.16 -24.63
C LEU A 293 1.58 -6.19 -25.77
N TYR A 294 2.58 -5.63 -26.45
CA TYR A 294 2.36 -4.77 -27.62
C TYR A 294 1.75 -5.50 -28.81
N GLN A 295 1.97 -6.81 -28.91
CA GLN A 295 1.37 -7.66 -29.95
C GLN A 295 -0.06 -8.08 -29.60
N ASP A 296 -0.47 -7.97 -28.33
CA ASP A 296 -1.82 -8.33 -27.89
C ASP A 296 -2.87 -7.41 -28.54
N PRO A 297 -3.86 -7.98 -29.28
CA PRO A 297 -4.90 -7.19 -29.94
C PRO A 297 -5.75 -6.34 -28.98
N GLN A 298 -6.02 -6.83 -27.77
CA GLN A 298 -6.78 -6.09 -26.75
C GLN A 298 -5.99 -4.91 -26.22
N VAL A 299 -4.69 -5.11 -25.96
CA VAL A 299 -3.81 -4.02 -25.54
C VAL A 299 -3.71 -2.97 -26.64
N GLN A 300 -3.52 -3.37 -27.90
CA GLN A 300 -3.50 -2.42 -29.00
C GLN A 300 -4.81 -1.63 -29.11
N ALA A 301 -5.95 -2.28 -28.87
CA ALA A 301 -7.24 -1.60 -28.85
C ALA A 301 -7.32 -0.56 -27.72
N ILE A 302 -6.87 -0.90 -26.51
CA ILE A 302 -6.80 0.01 -25.36
C ILE A 302 -5.84 1.18 -25.64
N MET A 303 -4.64 0.89 -26.16
CA MET A 303 -3.60 1.88 -26.41
C MET A 303 -3.91 2.83 -27.57
N LYS A 304 -4.76 2.42 -28.53
CA LYS A 304 -5.25 3.26 -29.63
C LYS A 304 -6.46 4.09 -29.25
N ASP A 305 -7.02 3.89 -28.06
CA ASP A 305 -8.18 4.64 -27.62
C ASP A 305 -7.81 6.09 -27.26
N ALA A 306 -8.49 7.05 -27.89
CA ALA A 306 -8.18 8.47 -27.74
C ALA A 306 -8.48 9.02 -26.34
N GLU A 307 -9.46 8.47 -25.63
CA GLU A 307 -9.77 8.88 -24.26
C GLU A 307 -8.71 8.34 -23.30
N PHE A 308 -8.36 7.06 -23.43
CA PHE A 308 -7.32 6.44 -22.61
C PHE A 308 -5.96 7.13 -22.81
N GLN A 309 -5.59 7.45 -24.06
CA GLN A 309 -4.39 8.23 -24.37
C GLN A 309 -4.41 9.61 -23.68
N ARG A 310 -5.55 10.32 -23.74
CA ARG A 310 -5.70 11.61 -23.03
C ARG A 310 -5.49 11.47 -21.54
N LEU A 311 -5.98 10.39 -20.91
CA LEU A 311 -5.76 10.15 -19.49
C LEU A 311 -4.27 9.96 -19.16
N ILE A 312 -3.54 9.23 -19.99
CA ILE A 312 -2.09 9.03 -19.85
C ILE A 312 -1.35 10.36 -20.04
N GLU A 313 -1.61 11.09 -21.13
CA GLU A 313 -0.96 12.35 -21.48
C GLU A 313 -1.17 13.42 -20.42
N GLN A 314 -2.40 13.53 -19.90
CA GLN A 314 -2.75 14.49 -18.85
C GLN A 314 -2.22 14.09 -17.47
N LYS A 315 -1.54 12.93 -17.36
CA LYS A 315 -1.10 12.35 -16.09
C LYS A 315 -2.27 12.25 -15.09
N ALA A 316 -3.45 11.93 -15.62
CA ALA A 316 -4.70 11.83 -14.88
C ALA A 316 -4.76 10.50 -14.14
N TYR A 317 -3.77 10.22 -13.28
CA TYR A 317 -3.55 8.92 -12.64
C TYR A 317 -4.79 8.39 -11.91
N TRP A 318 -5.55 9.28 -11.27
CA TRP A 318 -6.80 8.90 -10.59
C TRP A 318 -7.88 8.43 -11.57
N GLN A 319 -8.08 9.15 -12.66
CA GLN A 319 -9.01 8.73 -13.71
C GLN A 319 -8.52 7.45 -14.39
N LEU A 320 -7.22 7.34 -14.65
CA LEU A 320 -6.60 6.17 -15.26
C LEU A 320 -6.80 4.92 -14.40
N MET A 321 -6.54 4.98 -13.09
CA MET A 321 -6.79 3.87 -12.17
C MET A 321 -8.27 3.49 -12.04
N ASN A 322 -9.17 4.43 -12.36
CA ASN A 322 -10.61 4.23 -12.34
C ASN A 322 -11.17 3.77 -13.69
N ASP A 323 -10.36 3.83 -14.75
CA ASP A 323 -10.73 3.40 -16.08
C ASP A 323 -10.79 1.86 -16.13
N PRO A 324 -11.88 1.24 -16.62
CA PRO A 324 -12.00 -0.22 -16.68
C PRO A 324 -10.93 -0.89 -17.55
N ARG A 325 -10.29 -0.15 -18.47
CA ARG A 325 -9.21 -0.65 -19.34
C ARG A 325 -7.87 -0.77 -18.61
N PHE A 326 -7.65 0.00 -17.55
CA PHE A 326 -6.39 -0.03 -16.81
C PHE A 326 -6.15 -1.36 -16.07
N PRO A 327 -7.13 -1.94 -15.34
CA PRO A 327 -6.99 -3.28 -14.79
C PRO A 327 -6.77 -4.37 -15.86
N ALA A 328 -7.45 -4.27 -17.01
CA ALA A 328 -7.26 -5.21 -18.12
C ALA A 328 -5.83 -5.15 -18.67
N LEU A 329 -5.26 -3.94 -18.80
CA LEU A 329 -3.88 -3.73 -19.21
C LEU A 329 -2.89 -4.34 -18.21
N LEU A 330 -3.10 -4.14 -16.90
CA LEU A 330 -2.25 -4.72 -15.85
C LEU A 330 -2.31 -6.25 -15.86
N GLN A 331 -3.49 -6.82 -16.07
CA GLN A 331 -3.67 -8.27 -16.15
C GLN A 331 -2.91 -8.83 -17.36
N ALA A 332 -3.10 -8.25 -18.55
CA ALA A 332 -2.41 -8.66 -19.77
C ALA A 332 -0.88 -8.58 -19.62
N PHE A 333 -0.37 -7.52 -18.98
CA PHE A 333 1.05 -7.39 -18.67
C PHE A 333 1.56 -8.50 -17.75
N GLY A 334 0.84 -8.78 -16.65
CA GLY A 334 1.20 -9.86 -15.73
C GLY A 334 1.21 -11.23 -16.39
N GLU A 335 0.25 -11.51 -17.26
CA GLU A 335 0.19 -12.76 -18.04
C GLU A 335 1.34 -12.87 -19.05
N ALA A 336 1.65 -11.77 -19.76
CA ALA A 336 2.72 -11.73 -20.75
C ALA A 336 4.11 -11.94 -20.11
N VAL A 337 4.38 -11.32 -18.97
CA VAL A 337 5.65 -11.51 -18.24
C VAL A 337 5.78 -12.95 -17.74
N ARG A 338 4.71 -13.54 -17.18
CA ARG A 338 4.73 -14.95 -16.73
C ARG A 338 4.97 -15.92 -17.88
N ALA A 339 4.32 -15.70 -19.02
CA ALA A 339 4.53 -16.54 -20.20
C ALA A 339 5.99 -16.49 -20.68
N SER A 340 6.62 -15.32 -20.68
CA SER A 340 8.04 -15.16 -21.04
C SER A 340 8.98 -15.87 -20.09
N ARG A 341 8.69 -15.85 -18.78
CA ARG A 341 9.49 -16.57 -17.78
C ARG A 341 9.38 -18.09 -17.94
N ALA A 342 8.18 -18.60 -18.14
CA ALA A 342 7.95 -20.03 -18.33
C ALA A 342 8.67 -20.58 -19.57
N GLU A 343 8.76 -19.81 -20.65
CA GLU A 343 9.53 -20.18 -21.85
C GLU A 343 11.04 -20.25 -21.56
N THR A 344 11.58 -19.29 -20.79
CA THR A 344 13.00 -19.26 -20.42
C THR A 344 13.38 -20.45 -19.54
N GLU A 345 12.53 -20.82 -18.58
CA GLU A 345 12.75 -22.00 -17.73
C GLU A 345 12.75 -23.32 -18.52
N ILE A 346 11.97 -23.41 -19.60
CA ILE A 346 11.95 -24.59 -20.50
C ILE A 346 13.21 -24.62 -21.36
N GLU A 347 13.68 -23.48 -21.85
CA GLU A 347 14.91 -23.40 -22.66
C GLU A 347 16.15 -23.80 -21.83
N ASP A 348 16.23 -23.30 -20.59
CA ASP A 348 17.30 -23.67 -19.65
C ASP A 348 17.23 -25.15 -19.24
N ALA A 349 16.04 -25.74 -19.09
CA ALA A 349 15.87 -27.15 -18.75
C ALA A 349 16.09 -28.10 -19.95
N GLY A 350 15.83 -27.63 -21.18
CA GLY A 350 15.97 -28.39 -22.42
C GLY A 350 17.39 -28.42 -22.98
N GLY A 351 18.28 -27.52 -22.53
CA GLY A 351 19.67 -27.42 -22.96
C GLY A 351 20.60 -28.56 -22.53
N THR A 352 20.15 -29.45 -21.64
CA THR A 352 20.82 -30.73 -21.36
C THR A 352 20.30 -31.84 -22.27
N GLN A 353 20.67 -31.79 -23.56
CA GLN A 353 20.74 -33.01 -24.38
C GLN A 353 22.17 -33.58 -24.31
N PRO A 354 22.34 -34.91 -24.18
CA PRO A 354 23.63 -35.57 -23.99
C PRO A 354 24.57 -35.49 -25.20
#